data_AF-A0A950AIK6-F1
#
_entry.id   AF-A0A950AIK6-F1
#
_cell.length_a   1.000
_cell.length_b   1.000
_cell.length_c   1.000
_cell.angle_alpha   90.00
_cell.angle_beta   90.00
_cell.angle_gamma   90.00
#
_symmetry.space_group_name_H-M   'P 1'
#
loop_
_entity.id
_entity.type
_entity.pdbx_description
1 polymer ?
#
loop_
_entity_poly.entity_id
_entity_poly.type
_entity_poly.pdbx_seq_one_letter_code
_entity_poly.pdbx_strand_id
1 'polypeptide(L)'
;MRQSRNPFSKRRSESIDNDSAFLNLFEPGILDILSESDWCDTVRPIRSAAGGGKTSLLRLFTPSVLLNLHARRNEEPLKDLHRKLCRLGAID
;
A
#
# COMPACT_ATOMS: atom_id res chain seq x y z
N MET A 1 37.73 0.60 -15.46
CA MET A 1 36.92 -0.62 -15.25
C MET A 1 35.59 -0.20 -14.64
N ARG A 2 34.50 -0.20 -15.42
CA ARG A 2 33.15 0.10 -14.91
C ARG A 2 32.69 -1.10 -14.08
N GLN A 3 32.71 -0.97 -12.76
CA GLN A 3 32.12 -1.98 -11.87
C GLN A 3 30.68 -2.25 -12.31
N SER A 4 30.36 -3.53 -12.49
CA SER A 4 29.02 -4.04 -12.76
C SER A 4 28.10 -3.68 -11.59
N ARG A 5 27.48 -2.50 -11.68
CA ARG A 5 26.62 -1.98 -10.64
C ARG A 5 25.41 -2.89 -10.50
N ASN A 6 25.29 -3.55 -9.35
CA ASN A 6 24.22 -4.50 -9.05
C ASN A 6 22.83 -3.85 -9.31
N PRO A 7 22.05 -4.33 -10.30
CA PRO A 7 20.77 -3.74 -10.65
C PRO A 7 19.67 -4.02 -9.62
N PHE A 8 19.88 -4.93 -8.66
CA PHE A 8 18.99 -5.16 -7.52
C PHE A 8 19.13 -4.10 -6.41
N SER A 9 20.19 -3.27 -6.47
CA SER A 9 20.36 -2.13 -5.56
C SER A 9 19.39 -0.98 -5.86
N LYS A 10 18.82 -0.91 -7.07
CA LYS A 10 17.78 0.08 -7.40
C LYS A 10 16.42 -0.49 -7.06
N ARG A 11 16.02 -0.24 -5.81
CA ARG A 11 14.69 -0.52 -5.26
C ARG A 11 13.62 0.05 -6.21
N ARG A 12 12.93 -0.83 -6.95
CA ARG A 12 11.86 -0.43 -7.88
C ARG A 12 10.62 0.15 -7.20
N SER A 13 10.49 0.02 -5.88
CA SER A 13 9.41 0.66 -5.11
C SER A 13 9.71 2.14 -4.79
N GLU A 14 10.94 2.60 -5.01
CA GLU A 14 11.42 3.94 -4.64
C GLU A 14 11.16 4.99 -5.73
N SER A 15 10.58 4.64 -6.90
CA SER A 15 10.32 5.61 -7.97
C SER A 15 8.84 5.87 -8.26
N ILE A 16 7.95 5.49 -7.36
CA ILE A 16 6.63 6.12 -7.33
C ILE A 16 6.70 7.19 -6.24
N ASP A 17 7.35 8.31 -6.56
CA ASP A 17 7.47 9.46 -5.64
C ASP A 17 6.13 10.14 -5.39
N ASN A 18 5.11 9.83 -6.21
CA ASN A 18 3.81 10.44 -6.13
C ASN A 18 2.77 9.47 -5.56
N ASP A 19 2.20 9.82 -4.40
CA ASP A 19 1.13 9.06 -3.76
C ASP A 19 -0.09 8.85 -4.67
N SER A 20 -0.39 9.81 -5.55
CA SER A 20 -1.48 9.65 -6.52
C SER A 20 -1.22 8.53 -7.52
N ALA A 21 0.02 8.40 -8.00
CA ALA A 21 0.43 7.34 -8.92
C ALA A 21 0.52 5.99 -8.21
N PHE A 22 0.90 5.99 -6.92
CA PHE A 22 0.89 4.79 -6.08
C PHE A 22 -0.54 4.25 -5.93
N LEU A 23 -1.50 5.10 -5.58
CA LEU A 23 -2.91 4.71 -5.41
C LEU A 23 -3.51 4.16 -6.71
N ASN A 24 -3.14 4.69 -7.87
CA ASN A 24 -3.62 4.20 -9.16
C ASN A 24 -3.09 2.79 -9.52
N LEU A 25 -2.00 2.36 -8.90
CA LEU A 25 -1.37 1.06 -9.14
C LEU A 25 -1.63 0.06 -8.00
N PHE A 26 -2.19 0.51 -6.90
CA PHE A 26 -2.43 -0.32 -5.73
C PHE A 26 -3.66 -1.22 -5.95
N GLU A 27 -3.49 -2.51 -5.73
CA GLU A 27 -4.55 -3.51 -5.88
C GLU A 27 -5.21 -3.77 -4.51
N PRO A 28 -6.53 -3.56 -4.33
CA PRO A 28 -7.20 -3.66 -3.03
C PRO A 28 -7.39 -5.09 -2.47
N GLY A 29 -7.23 -6.13 -3.29
CA GLY A 29 -7.39 -7.54 -2.89
C GLY A 29 -6.41 -7.99 -1.82
N ILE A 30 -5.22 -7.37 -1.73
CA ILE A 30 -4.28 -7.65 -0.62
C ILE A 30 -4.84 -7.25 0.76
N LEU A 31 -5.88 -6.41 0.84
CA LEU A 31 -6.49 -6.07 2.12
C LEU A 31 -7.36 -7.19 2.69
N ASP A 32 -7.74 -8.17 1.87
CA ASP A 32 -8.60 -9.28 2.28
C ASP A 32 -7.88 -10.25 3.25
N ILE A 33 -6.56 -10.16 3.36
CA ILE A 33 -5.78 -10.91 4.37
C ILE A 33 -5.81 -10.26 5.77
N LEU A 34 -6.32 -9.03 5.88
CA LEU A 34 -6.43 -8.30 7.15
C LEU A 34 -7.84 -8.54 7.73
N SER A 35 -7.91 -8.93 9.00
CA SER A 35 -9.18 -9.13 9.71
C SER A 35 -9.83 -7.77 10.04
N GLU A 36 -11.12 -7.59 9.76
CA GLU A 36 -11.83 -6.33 10.06
C GLU A 36 -11.91 -6.03 11.58
N SER A 37 -11.91 -7.05 12.45
CA SER A 37 -12.14 -6.88 13.90
C SER A 37 -10.91 -6.55 14.74
N ASP A 38 -9.73 -7.10 14.41
CA ASP A 38 -8.57 -7.10 15.33
C ASP A 38 -7.22 -6.96 14.60
N TRP A 39 -7.17 -6.25 13.47
CA TRP A 39 -5.92 -6.11 12.72
C TRP A 39 -4.93 -5.15 13.40
N CYS A 40 -5.40 -4.22 14.24
CA CYS A 40 -4.55 -3.23 14.92
C CYS A 40 -4.13 -3.64 16.35
N ASP A 41 -4.92 -4.49 17.03
CA ASP A 41 -4.71 -4.83 18.44
C ASP A 41 -3.74 -5.99 18.69
N THR A 42 -3.27 -6.65 17.62
CA THR A 42 -2.39 -7.82 17.73
C THR A 42 -1.23 -7.71 16.74
N VAL A 43 -0.02 -8.07 17.18
CA VAL A 43 1.15 -8.17 16.31
C VAL A 43 0.97 -9.34 15.34
N ARG A 44 0.85 -9.06 14.03
CA ARG A 44 0.70 -10.08 12.98
C ARG A 44 1.92 -10.10 12.05
N PRO A 45 2.65 -11.22 11.97
CA PRO A 45 3.78 -11.33 11.05
C PRO A 45 3.29 -11.49 9.61
N ILE A 46 3.61 -10.53 8.74
CA ILE A 46 3.31 -10.61 7.30
C ILE A 46 4.50 -11.26 6.58
N ARG A 47 4.29 -12.47 6.05
CA ARG A 47 5.30 -13.22 5.28
C ARG A 47 4.87 -13.33 3.82
N SER A 48 5.76 -12.95 2.91
CA SER A 48 5.57 -13.17 1.47
C SER A 48 6.92 -13.26 0.77
N ALA A 49 6.92 -13.75 -0.47
CA ALA A 49 8.11 -13.80 -1.31
C ALA A 49 8.76 -12.40 -1.48
N ALA A 50 10.03 -12.38 -1.89
CA ALA A 50 10.67 -11.13 -2.31
C ALA A 50 9.86 -10.47 -3.43
N GLY A 51 9.56 -9.17 -3.29
CA GLY A 51 8.72 -8.44 -4.24
C GLY A 51 7.20 -8.58 -4.03
N GLY A 52 6.73 -9.37 -3.06
CA GLY A 52 5.30 -9.55 -2.77
C GLY A 52 4.62 -8.37 -2.06
N GLY A 53 5.00 -7.13 -2.37
CA GLY A 53 4.23 -5.93 -1.98
C GLY A 53 4.24 -5.52 -0.51
N LYS A 54 5.03 -6.14 0.38
CA LYS A 54 5.02 -5.82 1.83
C LYS A 54 5.26 -4.34 2.13
N THR A 55 6.26 -3.73 1.49
CA THR A 55 6.54 -2.30 1.66
C THR A 55 5.41 -1.43 1.11
N SER A 56 4.78 -1.84 0.00
CA SER A 56 3.62 -1.14 -0.57
C SER A 56 2.41 -1.22 0.37
N LEU A 57 2.15 -2.38 0.97
CA LEU A 57 1.08 -2.54 1.95
C LEU A 57 1.30 -1.63 3.16
N LEU A 58 2.52 -1.60 3.72
CA LEU A 58 2.84 -0.69 4.82
C LEU A 58 2.76 0.79 4.38
N ARG A 59 3.17 1.12 3.15
CA ARG A 59 3.05 2.47 2.59
C ARG A 59 1.60 2.92 2.48
N LEU A 60 0.65 2.03 2.20
CA LEU A 60 -0.78 2.39 2.13
C LEU A 60 -1.27 3.07 3.40
N PHE A 61 -0.78 2.63 4.57
CA PHE A 61 -1.17 3.16 5.87
C PHE A 61 -0.36 4.40 6.29
N THR A 62 0.45 5.00 5.41
CA THR A 62 1.08 6.28 5.74
C THR A 62 0.06 7.41 5.67
N PRO A 63 0.16 8.43 6.53
CA PRO A 63 -0.79 9.55 6.53
C PRO A 63 -0.92 10.23 5.17
N SER A 64 0.18 10.40 4.42
CA SER A 64 0.17 11.07 3.12
C SER A 64 -0.70 10.34 2.09
N VAL A 65 -0.62 8.99 2.05
CA VAL A 65 -1.39 8.16 1.13
C VAL A 65 -2.85 8.10 1.53
N LEU A 66 -3.15 7.94 2.83
CA LEU A 66 -4.52 7.92 3.35
C LEU A 66 -5.24 9.25 3.08
N LEU A 67 -4.57 10.39 3.28
CA LEU A 67 -5.11 11.72 2.97
C LEU A 67 -5.37 11.90 1.47
N ASN A 68 -4.45 11.45 0.62
CA ASN A 68 -4.62 11.52 -0.84
C ASN A 68 -5.80 10.65 -1.30
N LEU A 69 -5.92 9.45 -0.75
CA LEU A 69 -7.04 8.55 -1.02
C LEU A 69 -8.37 9.16 -0.57
N HIS A 70 -8.44 9.72 0.63
CA HIS A 70 -9.66 10.37 1.13
C HIS A 70 -10.07 11.58 0.26
N ALA A 71 -9.10 12.40 -0.17
CA ALA A 71 -9.38 13.51 -1.09
C ALA A 71 -9.99 13.02 -2.42
N ARG A 72 -9.55 11.86 -2.91
CA ARG A 72 -9.92 11.26 -4.20
C ARG A 72 -10.96 10.13 -4.10
N ARG A 73 -11.59 9.94 -2.94
CA ARG A 73 -12.51 8.81 -2.61
C ARG A 73 -13.66 8.59 -3.59
N ASN A 74 -14.05 9.62 -4.34
CA ASN A 74 -15.15 9.56 -5.32
C ASN A 74 -14.71 9.11 -6.72
N GLU A 75 -13.42 8.92 -6.96
CA GLU A 75 -12.90 8.38 -8.21
C GLU A 75 -13.17 6.87 -8.29
N GLU A 76 -13.76 6.40 -9.39
CA GLU A 76 -14.14 4.99 -9.60
C GLU A 76 -13.06 3.96 -9.22
N PRO A 77 -11.77 4.08 -9.65
CA PRO A 77 -10.76 3.08 -9.30
C PRO A 77 -10.42 3.04 -7.80
N LEU A 78 -10.72 4.10 -7.05
CA LEU A 78 -10.35 4.25 -5.64
C LEU A 78 -11.51 4.00 -4.68
N LYS A 79 -12.75 3.96 -5.17
CA LYS A 79 -13.95 3.74 -4.34
C LYS A 79 -13.89 2.42 -3.56
N ASP A 80 -13.43 1.34 -4.19
CA ASP A 80 -13.33 0.04 -3.52
C ASP A 80 -12.23 0.06 -2.45
N LEU A 81 -11.05 0.59 -2.78
CA LEU A 81 -9.95 0.75 -1.84
C LEU A 81 -10.34 1.58 -0.62
N HIS A 82 -10.97 2.73 -0.85
CA HIS A 82 -11.49 3.60 0.21
C HIS A 82 -12.48 2.86 1.10
N ARG A 83 -13.45 2.15 0.50
CA ARG A 83 -14.44 1.37 1.25
C ARG A 83 -13.80 0.29 2.13
N LYS A 84 -12.83 -0.45 1.60
CA LYS A 84 -12.10 -1.47 2.38
C LYS A 84 -11.35 -0.84 3.55
N LEU A 85 -10.71 0.31 3.34
CA LEU A 85 -9.99 1.01 4.40
C LEU A 85 -10.92 1.61 5.47
N CYS A 86 -12.14 2.05 5.11
CA CYS A 86 -13.17 2.41 6.08
C CYS A 86 -13.63 1.21 6.92
N ARG A 87 -13.82 0.03 6.30
CA ARG A 87 -14.18 -1.19 7.04
C ARG A 87 -13.08 -1.63 8.00
N LEU A 88 -11.82 -1.40 7.63
CA LEU A 88 -10.68 -1.58 8.51
C LEU A 88 -10.56 -0.48 9.58
N GLY A 89 -11.37 0.59 9.56
CA GLY A 89 -11.23 1.70 10.50
C GLY A 89 -9.92 2.50 10.33
N ALA A 90 -9.29 2.41 9.15
CA ALA A 90 -8.10 3.19 8.83
C ALA A 90 -8.43 4.61 8.35
N ILE A 91 -9.67 4.84 7.91
CA ILE A 91 -10.22 6.11 7.43
C ILE A 91 -11.66 6.23 7.91
N ASP A 92 -12.03 7.38 8.48
CA ASP A 92 -13.42 7.77 8.83
C ASP A 92 -14.07 8.64 7.74
#